data_AF-A0A512E3R8-F1
#
_entry.id   AF-A0A512E3R8-F1
#
_cell.length_a   1.000
_cell.length_b   1.000
_cell.length_c   1.000
_cell.angle_alpha   90.00
_cell.angle_beta   90.00
_cell.angle_gamma   90.00
#
_symmetry.space_group_name_H-M   'P 1'
#
loop_
_entity.id
_entity.type
_entity.pdbx_description
1 polymer ?
#
loop_
_entity_poly.entity_id
_entity_poly.type
_entity_poly.pdbx_seq_one_letter_code
_entity_poly.pdbx_strand_id
1 'polypeptide(L)'
;MLLFSLLHPRWEFVFQPKYAAYLNLIEPWWKVLRSLALEGRRFETWAEIEQAVERTTACWNEHKHPFIRGRRRHHRQVRRLGVAALPTISLI
;
A
#
# COMPACT_ATOMS: atom_id res chain seq x y z
N MET A 1 9.27 10.29 -27.13
CA MET A 1 8.06 10.83 -27.78
C MET A 1 6.95 11.15 -26.77
N LEU A 2 7.23 11.97 -25.74
CA LEU A 2 6.23 12.43 -24.74
C LEU A 2 6.42 13.92 -24.35
N LEU A 3 7.31 14.63 -25.03
CA LEU A 3 7.71 16.00 -24.64
C LEU A 3 6.58 17.03 -24.82
N PHE A 4 5.63 16.76 -25.75
CA PHE A 4 4.49 17.66 -26.01
C PHE A 4 3.57 17.81 -24.79
N SER A 5 3.52 16.80 -23.93
CA SER A 5 2.70 16.79 -22.72
C SER A 5 3.11 17.90 -21.73
N LEU A 6 4.39 18.34 -21.76
CA LEU A 6 4.90 19.44 -20.93
C LEU A 6 4.33 20.81 -21.34
N LEU A 7 3.85 20.95 -22.58
CA LEU A 7 3.29 22.19 -23.11
C LEU A 7 1.78 22.30 -22.86
N HIS A 8 1.15 21.25 -22.31
CA HIS A 8 -0.28 21.25 -22.08
C HIS A 8 -0.63 22.09 -20.84
N PRO A 9 -1.43 23.17 -20.95
CA PRO A 9 -1.60 24.17 -19.89
C PRO A 9 -2.30 23.65 -18.63
N ARG A 10 -2.85 22.43 -18.69
CA ARG A 10 -3.58 21.80 -17.59
C ARG A 10 -2.82 20.65 -16.93
N TRP A 11 -1.60 20.35 -17.40
CA TRP A 11 -0.80 19.24 -16.89
C TRP A 11 0.42 19.77 -16.18
N GLU A 12 0.56 19.38 -14.91
CA GLU A 12 1.73 19.71 -14.11
C GLU A 12 2.49 18.41 -13.80
N PHE A 13 3.77 18.38 -14.16
CA PHE A 13 4.63 17.26 -13.86
C PHE A 13 5.28 17.47 -12.50
N VAL A 14 4.83 16.72 -11.50
CA VAL A 14 5.36 16.79 -10.14
C VAL A 14 6.39 15.68 -9.94
N PHE A 15 7.65 16.07 -9.78
CA PHE A 15 8.72 15.14 -9.44
C PHE A 15 8.74 14.90 -7.93
N GLN A 16 8.85 13.64 -7.55
CA GLN A 16 8.93 13.28 -6.14
C GLN A 16 10.32 13.58 -5.60
N PRO A 17 10.44 14.07 -4.35
CA PRO A 17 11.72 14.21 -3.68
C PRO A 17 12.47 12.88 -3.62
N LYS A 18 13.80 12.94 -3.66
CA LYS A 18 14.65 11.76 -3.48
C LYS A 18 14.32 11.12 -2.13
N TYR A 19 14.09 9.80 -2.13
CA TYR A 19 13.72 9.00 -0.95
C TYR A 19 12.30 9.22 -0.39
N ALA A 20 11.39 9.87 -1.14
CA ALA A 20 9.99 10.06 -0.74
C ALA A 20 9.01 9.13 -1.48
N ALA A 21 9.46 7.92 -1.82
CA ALA A 21 8.72 6.97 -2.65
C ALA A 21 7.35 6.60 -2.04
N TYR A 22 7.27 6.59 -0.70
CA TYR A 22 6.05 6.37 0.09
C TYR A 22 4.93 7.41 -0.14
N LEU A 23 5.24 8.58 -0.73
CA LEU A 23 4.23 9.57 -1.11
C LEU A 23 3.49 9.17 -2.39
N ASN A 24 4.06 8.27 -3.17
CA ASN A 24 3.49 7.79 -4.41
C ASN A 24 2.38 6.78 -4.13
N LEU A 25 1.14 7.13 -4.47
CA LEU A 25 0.00 6.22 -4.31
C LEU A 25 0.10 4.99 -5.22
N ILE A 26 0.99 4.98 -6.21
CA ILE A 26 1.25 3.79 -7.02
C ILE A 26 1.88 2.66 -6.22
N GLU A 27 2.70 2.97 -5.19
CA GLU A 27 3.36 1.93 -4.39
C GLU A 27 2.39 1.08 -3.56
N PRO A 28 1.48 1.65 -2.75
CA PRO A 28 0.47 0.85 -2.04
C PRO A 28 -0.48 0.16 -3.01
N TRP A 29 -0.77 0.75 -4.18
CA TRP A 29 -1.52 0.08 -5.23
C TRP A 29 -0.82 -1.17 -5.76
N TRP A 30 0.48 -1.12 -6.07
CA TRP A 30 1.24 -2.30 -6.49
C TRP A 30 1.23 -3.42 -5.45
N LYS A 31 1.30 -3.04 -4.16
CA LYS A 31 1.18 -4.02 -3.06
C LYS A 31 -0.19 -4.72 -3.07
N VAL A 32 -1.26 -3.95 -3.26
CA VAL A 32 -2.64 -4.49 -3.37
C VAL A 32 -2.77 -5.39 -4.59
N LEU A 33 -2.32 -4.93 -5.76
CA LEU A 33 -2.40 -5.70 -7.00
C LEU A 33 -1.63 -7.02 -6.89
N ARG A 34 -0.43 -7.02 -6.30
CA ARG A 34 0.34 -8.24 -6.07
C ARG A 34 -0.43 -9.24 -5.22
N SER A 35 -1.03 -8.80 -4.13
CA SER A 35 -1.77 -9.68 -3.22
C SER A 35 -3.08 -10.19 -3.84
N LEU A 36 -3.80 -9.34 -4.58
CA LEU A 36 -5.07 -9.72 -5.18
C LEU A 36 -4.90 -10.52 -6.48
N ALA A 37 -4.02 -10.10 -7.38
CA ALA A 37 -3.91 -10.70 -8.71
C ALA A 37 -2.92 -11.87 -8.75
N LEU A 38 -1.79 -11.80 -8.01
CA LEU A 38 -0.64 -12.67 -8.24
C LEU A 38 -0.40 -13.69 -7.12
N GLU A 39 -0.76 -13.38 -5.88
CA GLU A 39 -0.50 -14.25 -4.74
C GLU A 39 -1.32 -15.56 -4.84
N GLY A 40 -0.64 -16.70 -4.69
CA GLY A 40 -1.28 -18.02 -4.73
C GLY A 40 -1.69 -18.54 -6.12
N ARG A 41 -1.35 -17.83 -7.21
CA ARG A 41 -1.64 -18.27 -8.59
C ARG A 41 -0.37 -18.64 -9.34
N ARG A 42 -0.46 -19.66 -10.20
CA ARG A 42 0.56 -20.00 -11.19
C ARG A 42 0.00 -19.65 -12.56
N PHE A 43 0.80 -18.98 -13.37
CA PHE A 43 0.43 -18.57 -14.72
C PHE A 43 1.29 -19.35 -15.71
N GLU A 44 0.68 -19.84 -16.78
CA GLU A 44 1.37 -20.55 -17.86
C GLU A 44 1.60 -19.63 -19.06
N THR A 45 0.75 -18.62 -19.23
CA THR A 45 0.82 -17.68 -20.35
C THR A 45 0.77 -16.22 -19.90
N TRP A 46 1.32 -15.34 -20.74
CA TRP A 46 1.25 -13.90 -20.51
C TRP A 46 -0.20 -13.37 -20.49
N ALA A 47 -1.06 -13.93 -21.33
CA ALA A 47 -2.47 -13.58 -21.41
C ALA A 47 -3.24 -13.85 -20.09
N GLU A 48 -2.85 -14.88 -19.33
CA GLU A 48 -3.46 -15.14 -18.02
C GLU A 48 -3.09 -14.06 -16.99
N ILE A 49 -1.88 -13.52 -17.06
CA ILE A 49 -1.44 -12.43 -16.18
C ILE A 49 -2.25 -11.17 -16.49
N GLU A 50 -2.38 -10.82 -17.77
CA GLU A 50 -3.19 -9.66 -18.20
C GLU A 50 -4.64 -9.78 -17.74
N GLN A 51 -5.27 -10.94 -17.95
CA GLN A 51 -6.63 -11.20 -17.49
C GLN A 51 -6.76 -11.16 -15.97
N ALA A 52 -5.79 -11.68 -15.22
CA ALA A 52 -5.80 -11.65 -13.76
C ALA A 52 -5.68 -10.21 -13.23
N VAL A 53 -4.85 -9.37 -13.86
CA VAL A 53 -4.70 -7.95 -13.53
C VAL A 53 -5.99 -7.19 -13.86
N GLU A 54 -6.58 -7.42 -15.04
CA GLU A 54 -7.82 -6.78 -15.47
C GLU A 54 -8.99 -7.10 -14.52
N ARG A 55 -9.22 -8.39 -14.23
CA ARG A 55 -10.28 -8.83 -13.32
C ARG A 55 -10.11 -8.28 -11.91
N THR A 56 -8.88 -8.31 -11.40
CA THR A 56 -8.56 -7.73 -10.08
C THR A 56 -8.86 -6.24 -10.04
N THR A 57 -8.45 -5.52 -11.09
CA THR A 57 -8.66 -4.07 -11.20
C THR A 57 -10.15 -3.74 -11.28
N ALA A 58 -10.93 -4.51 -12.05
CA ALA A 58 -12.38 -4.35 -12.12
C ALA A 58 -13.06 -4.58 -10.76
N CYS A 59 -12.72 -5.67 -10.07
CA CYS A 59 -13.25 -5.98 -8.74
C CYS A 59 -12.90 -4.90 -7.70
N TRP A 60 -11.66 -4.40 -7.73
CA TRP A 60 -11.24 -3.30 -6.85
C TRP A 60 -11.96 -1.98 -7.14
N ASN A 61 -12.24 -1.68 -8.41
CA ASN A 61 -12.97 -0.49 -8.82
C ASN A 61 -14.45 -0.54 -8.42
N GLU A 62 -15.02 -1.73 -8.31
CA GLU A 62 -16.37 -1.95 -7.77
C GLU A 62 -16.40 -1.70 -6.25
N HIS A 63 -15.41 -2.20 -5.51
CA HIS A 63 -15.30 -2.08 -4.05
C HIS A 63 -14.34 -0.97 -3.60
N LYS A 64 -14.46 0.24 -4.17
CA LYS A 64 -13.45 1.32 -4.04
C LYS A 64 -12.94 1.51 -2.59
N HIS A 65 -11.65 1.26 -2.39
CA HIS A 65 -10.94 1.58 -1.15
C HIS A 65 -10.04 2.81 -1.35
N PRO A 66 -10.53 4.03 -1.07
CA PRO A 66 -9.74 5.24 -1.31
C PRO A 66 -8.49 5.28 -0.44
N PHE A 67 -7.35 5.65 -1.04
CA PHE A 67 -6.12 5.93 -0.30
C PHE A 67 -6.23 7.29 0.40
N ILE A 68 -6.61 7.28 1.67
CA ILE A 68 -6.83 8.51 2.44
C ILE A 68 -5.50 8.99 3.05
N ARG A 69 -5.01 10.14 2.57
CA ARG A 69 -3.90 10.87 3.17
C ARG A 69 -4.42 11.67 4.38
N GLY A 70 -3.65 11.73 5.47
CA GLY A 70 -3.96 12.61 6.61
C GLY A 70 -4.91 12.04 7.68
N ARG A 71 -5.41 10.80 7.54
CA ARG A 71 -6.01 10.12 8.70
C ARG A 71 -4.90 9.86 9.73
N ARG A 72 -5.03 10.42 10.94
CA ARG A 72 -4.20 10.01 12.08
C ARG A 72 -4.38 8.51 12.24
N ARG A 73 -3.35 7.72 11.91
CA ARG A 73 -3.31 6.34 12.36
C ARG A 73 -3.37 6.42 13.88
N HIS A 74 -4.44 5.92 14.48
CA HIS A 74 -4.46 5.75 15.93
C HIS A 74 -3.23 4.89 16.26
N HIS A 75 -2.25 5.52 16.89
CA HIS A 75 -1.08 4.82 17.37
C HIS A 75 -1.64 3.81 18.37
N ARG A 76 -1.73 2.54 17.95
CA ARG A 76 -2.21 1.48 18.83
C ARG A 76 -1.20 1.48 19.97
N GLN A 77 -1.63 1.90 21.16
CA GLN A 77 -0.75 1.88 22.33
C GLN A 77 -0.17 0.48 22.40
N VAL A 78 1.16 0.40 22.39
CA VAL A 78 1.87 -0.87 22.57
C VAL A 78 1.26 -1.51 23.82
N ARG A 79 0.75 -2.75 23.69
CA ARG A 79 0.27 -3.49 24.85
C ARG A 79 1.43 -3.48 25.85
N ARG A 80 1.26 -2.82 27.00
CA ARG A 80 2.23 -2.93 28.09
C ARG A 80 2.34 -4.42 28.38
N LEU A 81 3.49 -5.02 28.10
CA LEU A 81 3.85 -6.32 28.66
C LEU A 81 3.62 -6.17 30.16
N GLY A 82 2.73 -7.00 30.72
CA GLY A 82 2.38 -6.93 32.13
C GLY A 82 3.66 -6.90 32.94
N VAL A 83 3.77 -5.93 33.86
CA VAL A 83 4.89 -5.84 34.80
C VAL A 83 4.93 -7.20 35.51
N ALA A 84 5.99 -7.97 35.29
CA ALA A 84 6.23 -9.17 36.08
C ALA A 84 6.38 -8.70 37.53
N ALA A 85 5.36 -8.96 38.35
CA ALA A 85 5.45 -8.68 39.78
C ALA A 85 6.62 -9.50 40.33
N LEU A 86 7.63 -8.82 40.86
CA LEU A 86 8.71 -9.50 41.58
C LEU A 86 8.10 -10.13 42.85
N PRO A 87 8.45 -11.38 43.19
CA PRO A 87 7.95 -11.99 44.42
C PRO A 87 8.49 -11.21 45.62
N THR A 88 7.60 -10.80 46.52
CA THR A 88 7.97 -10.17 47.79
C THR A 88 8.70 -11.20 48.64
N ILE A 89 10.03 -11.08 48.74
CA ILE A 89 10.82 -11.83 49.70
C ILE A 89 10.66 -11.12 51.06
N SER A 90 9.82 -11.66 51.92
CA SER A 90 9.82 -11.30 53.35
C SER A 90 11.02 -11.95 54.01
N LEU A 91 12.01 -11.15 54.37
CA LEU A 91 13.03 -11.52 55.36
C LEU A 91 12.38 -11.38 56.75
N ILE A 92 12.23 -12.51 57.44
CA ILE A 92 12.08 -12.59 58.89
C ILE A 92 13.44 -13.01 59.45
#